data_AF-A0A2K8M0W0-F1
#
_entry.id   AF-A0A2K8M0W0-F1
#
_cell.length_a   1.000
_cell.length_b   1.000
_cell.length_c   1.000
_cell.angle_alpha   90.00
_cell.angle_beta   90.00
_cell.angle_gamma   90.00
#
_symmetry.space_group_name_H-M   'P 1'
#
loop_
_entity.id
_entity.type
_entity.pdbx_description
1 polymer ?
#
loop_
_entity_poly.entity_id
_entity_poly.type
_entity_poly.pdbx_seq_one_letter_code
_entity_poly.pdbx_strand_id
1 'polypeptide(L)'
;MISRRAFLCASAAAATFPLWNTAFASATTPDTAKVAFDDQSGASQTYAYLTGTTLDNRLVILKADGTPYYPPSPGSDHTPLGEDCAIPLKSLSQVTVPKMYAARIYVALDSKLDFFVNQGPALVHPSFLAADDPNYNRNWSFCEFTFNNDVLFANISYVDFVAIPLGLHLTTTGSGDQTVPGLPARSLDPICAALNAQGGKWGTLIETGDDGKPLRALSAHYRADQFGGYLDGYLDEVWQKYTSETLTVDTQVPGLGAFTGQVGADGVLAFNNGERFAKPATPDVWSCDSGPFAIKQGDSDARKAIIPRLAAALNRTTLRDNPKQPTGEDPARFYQNPETNHYARIVHSKLPDNRGYAFPYDDVSPGPDFSGAVQAGDPDTLTITVNALR
;
A
#
# COMPACT_ATOMS: atom_id res chain seq x y z
N MET A 1 12.28 -14.02 -12.89
CA MET A 1 12.79 -12.63 -12.83
C MET A 1 11.63 -11.70 -13.12
N ILE A 2 11.02 -11.13 -12.09
CA ILE A 2 10.04 -10.05 -12.26
C ILE A 2 10.86 -8.82 -12.63
N SER A 3 10.86 -8.45 -13.92
CA SER A 3 11.67 -7.33 -14.41
C SER A 3 11.13 -6.01 -13.85
N ARG A 4 11.97 -4.97 -13.77
CA ARG A 4 11.58 -3.57 -13.41
C ARG A 4 10.30 -3.07 -14.11
N ARG A 5 9.89 -3.64 -15.25
CA ARG A 5 8.63 -3.32 -15.95
C ARG A 5 7.36 -3.84 -15.27
N ALA A 6 7.43 -4.88 -14.45
CA ALA A 6 6.27 -5.37 -13.70
C ALA A 6 5.96 -4.48 -12.48
N PHE A 7 6.96 -3.78 -11.94
CA PHE A 7 6.82 -2.87 -10.79
C PHE A 7 6.29 -1.47 -11.17
N LEU A 8 6.36 -1.09 -12.46
CA LEU A 8 5.75 0.15 -12.95
C LEU A 8 4.22 0.04 -13.12
N CYS A 9 3.68 -1.18 -13.18
CA CYS A 9 2.23 -1.41 -13.30
C CYS A 9 1.58 -1.92 -12.00
N ALA A 10 2.34 -2.58 -11.12
CA ALA A 10 1.89 -3.06 -9.82
C ALA A 10 2.23 -2.03 -8.72
N SER A 11 1.21 -1.63 -7.95
CA SER A 11 1.41 -0.91 -6.69
C SER A 11 2.17 -1.86 -5.76
N ALA A 12 3.12 -1.35 -4.98
CA ALA A 12 3.81 -2.21 -4.03
C ALA A 12 2.86 -2.81 -2.96
N ALA A 13 1.68 -2.18 -2.78
CA ALA A 13 0.60 -2.67 -1.93
C ALA A 13 -0.12 -3.94 -2.46
N ALA A 14 -0.10 -4.23 -3.77
CA ALA A 14 -0.72 -5.44 -4.30
C ALA A 14 -0.01 -6.74 -3.86
N ALA A 15 1.23 -6.64 -3.35
CA ALA A 15 2.00 -7.77 -2.83
C ALA A 15 1.73 -8.08 -1.35
N THR A 16 0.93 -7.25 -0.66
CA THR A 16 0.65 -7.36 0.77
C THR A 16 -0.82 -7.68 0.97
N PHE A 17 -1.28 -8.81 0.44
CA PHE A 17 -2.41 -9.47 1.09
C PHE A 17 -1.88 -10.03 2.41
N PRO A 18 -2.26 -9.50 3.58
CA PRO A 18 -2.02 -10.23 4.79
C PRO A 18 -2.69 -11.60 4.64
N LEU A 19 -1.93 -12.68 4.82
CA LEU A 19 -2.46 -14.02 5.04
C LEU A 19 -3.16 -14.03 6.40
N TRP A 20 -4.23 -13.27 6.56
CA TRP A 20 -5.08 -13.34 7.74
C TRP A 20 -6.12 -14.41 7.51
N ASN A 21 -5.88 -15.55 8.16
CA ASN A 21 -6.89 -16.54 8.48
C ASN A 21 -7.81 -15.99 9.60
N THR A 22 -8.48 -14.86 9.38
CA THR A 22 -9.75 -14.64 10.08
C THR A 22 -10.75 -15.49 9.33
N ALA A 23 -11.01 -16.70 9.85
CA ALA A 23 -12.11 -17.51 9.38
C ALA A 23 -13.41 -16.70 9.57
N PHE A 24 -13.86 -16.02 8.51
CA PHE A 24 -15.21 -15.48 8.47
C PHE A 24 -16.14 -16.68 8.66
N ALA A 25 -17.15 -16.51 9.51
CA ALA A 25 -18.08 -17.58 9.83
C ALA A 25 -18.87 -17.99 8.57
N SER A 26 -18.35 -18.95 7.78
CA SER A 26 -19.02 -19.72 6.71
C SER A 26 -20.08 -18.99 5.85
N ALA A 27 -19.94 -17.68 5.65
CA ALA A 27 -20.88 -16.88 4.88
C ALA A 27 -20.28 -16.70 3.49
N THR A 28 -20.92 -17.26 2.48
CA THR A 28 -20.65 -16.88 1.10
C THR A 28 -21.05 -15.41 0.95
N THR A 29 -20.13 -14.57 0.53
CA THR A 29 -20.44 -13.19 0.18
C THR A 29 -21.50 -13.11 -0.92
N PRO A 30 -22.29 -12.01 -0.98
CA PRO A 30 -23.27 -11.82 -2.05
C PRO A 30 -22.60 -11.76 -3.43
N ASP A 31 -23.36 -11.98 -4.50
CA ASP A 31 -22.80 -11.91 -5.87
C ASP A 31 -22.37 -10.50 -6.29
N THR A 32 -22.96 -9.49 -5.67
CA THR A 32 -22.65 -8.08 -5.88
C THR A 32 -22.61 -7.33 -4.55
N ALA A 33 -21.80 -6.27 -4.48
CA ALA A 33 -21.79 -5.30 -3.39
C ALA A 33 -22.00 -3.89 -3.95
N LYS A 34 -22.30 -2.91 -3.11
CA LYS A 34 -22.34 -1.50 -3.52
C LYS A 34 -21.01 -0.83 -3.21
N VAL A 35 -20.55 0.01 -4.11
CA VAL A 35 -19.52 1.02 -3.83
C VAL A 35 -20.17 2.39 -3.89
N ALA A 36 -20.20 3.09 -2.76
CA ALA A 36 -20.72 4.44 -2.63
C ALA A 36 -19.57 5.46 -2.52
N PHE A 37 -19.88 6.71 -2.80
CA PHE A 37 -18.94 7.81 -2.78
C PHE A 37 -19.51 8.98 -1.99
N ASP A 38 -18.72 9.44 -1.02
CA ASP A 38 -18.97 10.66 -0.26
C ASP A 38 -17.95 11.72 -0.72
N ASP A 39 -18.34 12.50 -1.72
CA ASP A 39 -17.47 13.50 -2.34
C ASP A 39 -17.44 14.81 -1.55
N GLN A 40 -16.46 14.91 -0.65
CA GLN A 40 -16.15 16.09 0.17
C GLN A 40 -14.98 16.90 -0.40
N SER A 41 -14.59 16.66 -1.67
CA SER A 41 -13.38 17.23 -2.26
C SER A 41 -13.42 18.75 -2.42
N GLY A 42 -14.63 19.32 -2.53
CA GLY A 42 -14.84 20.70 -2.93
C GLY A 42 -14.50 20.99 -4.40
N ALA A 43 -14.07 19.99 -5.18
CA ALA A 43 -13.77 20.13 -6.60
C ALA A 43 -15.04 20.41 -7.41
N SER A 44 -14.87 21.08 -8.55
CA SER A 44 -16.00 21.40 -9.45
C SER A 44 -16.57 20.14 -10.09
N GLN A 45 -15.69 19.20 -10.40
CA GLN A 45 -16.00 17.87 -10.91
C GLN A 45 -15.14 16.84 -10.19
N THR A 46 -15.70 15.65 -9.98
CA THR A 46 -14.98 14.52 -9.38
C THR A 46 -15.38 13.26 -10.13
N TYR A 47 -14.41 12.43 -10.47
CA TYR A 47 -14.61 11.19 -11.22
C TYR A 47 -14.02 10.01 -10.47
N ALA A 48 -14.71 8.88 -10.49
CA ALA A 48 -14.16 7.60 -10.06
C ALA A 48 -14.05 6.59 -11.20
N TYR A 49 -13.16 5.60 -11.05
CA TYR A 49 -13.01 4.47 -11.96
C TYR A 49 -12.77 3.21 -11.15
N LEU A 50 -13.57 2.17 -11.39
CA LEU A 50 -13.39 0.87 -10.77
C LEU A 50 -12.83 -0.11 -11.80
N THR A 51 -11.66 -0.67 -11.51
CA THR A 51 -10.92 -1.56 -12.40
C THR A 51 -10.45 -2.77 -11.62
N GLY A 52 -10.29 -3.94 -12.27
CA GLY A 52 -9.73 -5.13 -11.63
C GLY A 52 -9.89 -6.36 -12.49
N THR A 53 -9.89 -7.53 -11.85
CA THR A 53 -10.02 -8.82 -12.55
C THR A 53 -11.17 -9.63 -11.95
N THR A 54 -12.09 -10.12 -12.78
CA THR A 54 -13.18 -11.01 -12.35
C THR A 54 -12.64 -12.38 -11.94
N LEU A 55 -13.41 -13.15 -11.16
CA LEU A 55 -12.97 -14.47 -10.67
C LEU A 55 -12.65 -15.51 -11.77
N ASP A 56 -13.14 -15.31 -12.99
CA ASP A 56 -12.79 -16.08 -14.19
C ASP A 56 -11.55 -15.53 -14.93
N ASN A 57 -10.74 -14.69 -14.28
CA ASN A 57 -9.49 -14.10 -14.75
C ASN A 57 -9.63 -13.14 -15.95
N ARG A 58 -10.70 -12.34 -16.01
CA ARG A 58 -10.89 -11.33 -17.07
C ARG A 58 -10.71 -9.93 -16.54
N LEU A 59 -9.95 -9.11 -17.27
CA LEU A 59 -9.87 -7.67 -17.03
C LEU A 59 -11.27 -7.05 -17.12
N VAL A 60 -11.66 -6.29 -16.10
CA VAL A 60 -12.93 -5.59 -16.04
C VAL A 60 -12.74 -4.16 -15.58
N ILE A 61 -13.52 -3.25 -16.17
CA ILE A 61 -13.66 -1.86 -15.76
C ILE A 61 -15.17 -1.56 -15.72
N LEU A 62 -15.66 -0.86 -14.71
CA LEU A 62 -17.09 -0.53 -14.64
C LEU A 62 -17.40 0.76 -15.40
N LYS A 63 -18.50 0.76 -16.16
CA LYS A 63 -19.09 1.98 -16.72
C LYS A 63 -19.79 2.79 -15.62
N ALA A 64 -20.19 4.02 -15.96
CA ALA A 64 -20.87 4.93 -15.04
C ALA A 64 -22.08 4.31 -14.31
N ASP A 65 -22.83 3.43 -14.98
CA ASP A 65 -24.03 2.76 -14.44
C ASP A 65 -23.74 1.45 -13.69
N GLY A 66 -22.46 1.09 -13.52
CA GLY A 66 -22.04 -0.18 -12.92
C GLY A 66 -21.98 -1.35 -13.90
N THR A 67 -22.33 -1.16 -15.18
CA THR A 67 -22.21 -2.21 -16.21
C THR A 67 -20.74 -2.62 -16.37
N PRO A 68 -20.39 -3.92 -16.23
CA PRO A 68 -19.04 -4.41 -16.49
C PRO A 68 -18.64 -4.25 -17.97
N TYR A 69 -17.56 -3.53 -18.22
CA TYR A 69 -16.89 -3.45 -19.51
C TYR A 69 -15.63 -4.33 -19.52
N TYR A 70 -15.52 -5.17 -20.54
CA TYR A 70 -14.38 -6.06 -20.76
C TYR A 70 -13.64 -5.59 -22.02
N PRO A 71 -12.56 -4.82 -21.90
CA PRO A 71 -11.84 -4.32 -23.06
C PRO A 71 -11.32 -5.48 -23.92
N PRO A 72 -11.44 -5.43 -25.26
CA PRO A 72 -10.81 -6.43 -26.12
C PRO A 72 -9.28 -6.30 -26.09
N SER A 73 -8.56 -7.35 -26.46
CA SER A 73 -7.12 -7.22 -26.75
C SER A 73 -6.92 -6.31 -27.96
N PRO A 74 -6.22 -5.17 -27.82
CA PRO A 74 -5.96 -4.28 -28.94
C PRO A 74 -4.90 -4.86 -29.89
N GLY A 75 -4.77 -4.25 -31.07
CA GLY A 75 -3.73 -4.60 -32.05
C GLY A 75 -2.33 -4.10 -31.68
N SER A 76 -2.22 -3.11 -30.80
CA SER A 76 -0.96 -2.52 -30.32
C SER A 76 -1.04 -2.18 -28.85
N ASP A 77 0.11 -2.12 -28.19
CA ASP A 77 0.21 -1.63 -26.82
C ASP A 77 -0.16 -0.14 -26.71
N HIS A 78 -0.51 0.29 -25.50
CA HIS A 78 -0.86 1.66 -25.16
C HIS A 78 -2.02 2.22 -26.00
N THR A 79 -2.98 1.36 -26.35
CA THR A 79 -4.19 1.74 -27.09
C THR A 79 -5.20 2.37 -26.13
N PRO A 80 -5.80 3.54 -26.43
CA PRO A 80 -6.80 4.16 -25.56
C PRO A 80 -7.96 3.22 -25.22
N LEU A 81 -8.49 3.33 -24.00
CA LEU A 81 -9.66 2.58 -23.60
C LEU A 81 -10.86 2.90 -24.52
N GLY A 82 -11.47 1.86 -25.07
CA GLY A 82 -12.53 2.01 -26.08
C GLY A 82 -13.88 2.54 -25.58
N GLU A 83 -14.06 2.65 -24.26
CA GLU A 83 -15.30 3.12 -23.62
C GLU A 83 -14.97 4.13 -22.52
N ASP A 84 -15.87 5.09 -22.33
CA ASP A 84 -15.80 6.04 -21.21
C ASP A 84 -16.32 5.38 -19.93
N CYS A 85 -15.38 5.01 -19.06
CA CYS A 85 -15.65 4.37 -17.79
C CYS A 85 -15.60 5.32 -16.58
N ALA A 86 -15.65 6.64 -16.82
CA ALA A 86 -15.70 7.61 -15.73
C ALA A 86 -17.06 7.57 -15.01
N ILE A 87 -17.04 7.45 -13.69
CA ILE A 87 -18.22 7.59 -12.83
C ILE A 87 -18.24 9.02 -12.26
N PRO A 88 -19.14 9.90 -12.72
CA PRO A 88 -19.21 11.29 -12.25
C PRO A 88 -19.86 11.39 -10.86
N LEU A 89 -19.06 11.67 -9.82
CA LEU A 89 -19.52 11.62 -8.42
C LEU A 89 -20.50 12.74 -8.05
N LYS A 90 -20.53 13.83 -8.81
CA LYS A 90 -21.50 14.94 -8.60
C LYS A 90 -22.94 14.56 -8.96
N SER A 91 -23.13 13.57 -9.83
CA SER A 91 -24.44 13.11 -10.29
C SER A 91 -24.76 11.67 -9.87
N LEU A 92 -23.76 10.90 -9.46
CA LEU A 92 -23.93 9.52 -9.04
C LEU A 92 -23.11 9.23 -7.80
N SER A 93 -23.78 8.86 -6.70
CA SER A 93 -23.14 8.58 -5.42
C SER A 93 -22.88 7.10 -5.17
N GLN A 94 -23.30 6.19 -6.06
CA GLN A 94 -23.08 4.75 -5.87
C GLN A 94 -23.15 3.95 -7.17
N VAL A 95 -22.43 2.83 -7.20
CA VAL A 95 -22.46 1.82 -8.26
C VAL A 95 -22.48 0.41 -7.65
N THR A 96 -23.12 -0.53 -8.33
CA THR A 96 -23.06 -1.95 -7.97
C THR A 96 -21.82 -2.58 -8.60
N VAL A 97 -21.07 -3.36 -7.83
CA VAL A 97 -19.83 -4.01 -8.28
C VAL A 97 -19.97 -5.54 -8.24
N PRO A 98 -19.44 -6.25 -9.26
CA PRO A 98 -19.35 -7.70 -9.23
C PRO A 98 -18.15 -8.14 -8.38
N LYS A 99 -18.05 -9.44 -8.10
CA LYS A 99 -16.84 -10.06 -7.55
C LYS A 99 -15.63 -9.83 -8.47
N MET A 100 -14.57 -9.27 -7.90
CA MET A 100 -13.31 -8.96 -8.58
C MET A 100 -12.16 -8.86 -7.59
N TYR A 101 -10.95 -9.20 -8.02
CA TYR A 101 -9.72 -9.11 -7.25
C TYR A 101 -8.69 -8.24 -7.97
N ALA A 102 -7.61 -7.92 -7.25
CA ALA A 102 -6.59 -6.97 -7.72
C ALA A 102 -7.23 -5.66 -8.22
N ALA A 103 -8.28 -5.22 -7.52
CA ALA A 103 -9.10 -4.11 -7.95
C ALA A 103 -8.60 -2.79 -7.37
N ARG A 104 -8.78 -1.73 -8.16
CA ARG A 104 -8.49 -0.34 -7.76
C ARG A 104 -9.70 0.53 -8.00
N ILE A 105 -9.96 1.40 -7.05
CA ILE A 105 -10.91 2.50 -7.15
C ILE A 105 -10.09 3.78 -7.27
N TYR A 106 -9.95 4.29 -8.49
CA TYR A 106 -9.30 5.57 -8.75
C TYR A 106 -10.28 6.69 -8.50
N VAL A 107 -9.78 7.82 -8.00
CA VAL A 107 -10.51 9.09 -7.90
C VAL A 107 -9.68 10.20 -8.50
N ALA A 108 -10.29 11.08 -9.29
CA ALA A 108 -9.66 12.25 -9.90
C ALA A 108 -10.50 13.51 -9.73
N LEU A 109 -9.83 14.65 -9.51
CA LEU A 109 -10.45 15.97 -9.35
C LEU A 109 -10.35 16.78 -10.64
N ASP A 110 -11.42 17.50 -10.96
CA ASP A 110 -11.60 18.49 -12.04
C ASP A 110 -11.36 17.99 -13.48
N SER A 111 -10.75 16.83 -13.67
CA SER A 111 -10.47 16.22 -14.97
C SER A 111 -10.57 14.68 -14.91
N LYS A 112 -10.94 14.07 -16.02
CA LYS A 112 -10.97 12.61 -16.18
C LYS A 112 -9.55 12.04 -16.27
N LEU A 113 -9.39 10.75 -15.96
CA LEU A 113 -8.16 10.00 -16.19
C LEU A 113 -8.22 9.32 -17.57
N ASP A 114 -7.06 9.20 -18.21
CA ASP A 114 -6.89 8.47 -19.46
C ASP A 114 -6.33 7.07 -19.14
N PHE A 115 -7.08 6.05 -19.54
CA PHE A 115 -6.66 4.65 -19.43
C PHE A 115 -6.28 4.10 -20.80
N PHE A 116 -5.28 3.21 -20.82
CA PHE A 116 -4.85 2.51 -22.02
C PHE A 116 -4.86 1.01 -21.79
N VAL A 117 -4.85 0.24 -22.88
CA VAL A 117 -4.86 -1.22 -22.86
C VAL A 117 -3.70 -1.70 -23.73
N ASN A 118 -2.94 -2.67 -23.20
CA ASN A 118 -1.91 -3.42 -23.90
C ASN A 118 -2.47 -4.72 -24.48
N GLN A 119 -1.75 -5.33 -25.41
CA GLN A 119 -2.09 -6.66 -25.94
C GLN A 119 -2.20 -7.67 -24.79
N GLY A 120 -3.19 -8.56 -24.85
CA GLY A 120 -3.44 -9.52 -23.76
C GLY A 120 -4.92 -9.85 -23.59
N PRO A 121 -5.82 -8.90 -23.26
CA PRO A 121 -5.64 -7.48 -22.88
C PRO A 121 -5.03 -7.28 -21.48
N ALA A 122 -4.31 -6.17 -21.28
CA ALA A 122 -3.85 -5.75 -19.94
C ALA A 122 -4.05 -4.23 -19.75
N LEU A 123 -4.60 -3.82 -18.62
CA LEU A 123 -4.81 -2.39 -18.31
C LEU A 123 -3.46 -1.70 -18.05
N VAL A 124 -3.25 -0.57 -18.70
CA VAL A 124 -2.20 0.38 -18.36
C VAL A 124 -2.78 1.32 -17.31
N HIS A 125 -2.30 1.18 -16.08
CA HIS A 125 -2.70 2.03 -14.98
C HIS A 125 -2.03 3.41 -15.07
N PRO A 126 -2.66 4.48 -14.55
CA PRO A 126 -2.06 5.81 -14.47
C PRO A 126 -0.68 5.76 -13.81
N SER A 127 0.34 6.29 -14.49
CA SER A 127 1.69 6.38 -13.92
C SER A 127 1.89 7.71 -13.22
N PHE A 128 2.31 7.64 -11.96
CA PHE A 128 2.80 8.79 -11.20
C PHE A 128 4.33 8.94 -11.27
N LEU A 129 5.03 8.05 -11.97
CA LEU A 129 6.50 8.09 -12.08
C LEU A 129 6.99 8.56 -13.46
N ALA A 130 6.14 8.40 -14.48
CA ALA A 130 6.45 8.78 -15.85
C ALA A 130 5.91 10.19 -16.09
N ALA A 131 6.80 11.18 -16.18
CA ALA A 131 6.41 12.58 -16.37
C ALA A 131 5.70 12.85 -17.71
N ASP A 132 5.81 11.94 -18.67
CA ASP A 132 5.12 11.95 -19.97
C ASP A 132 3.78 11.20 -19.94
N ASP A 133 3.38 10.59 -18.83
CA ASP A 133 2.05 10.00 -18.67
C ASP A 133 0.98 11.11 -18.71
N PRO A 134 -0.12 10.94 -19.47
CA PRO A 134 -1.17 11.96 -19.58
C PRO A 134 -1.88 12.26 -18.26
N ASN A 135 -1.76 11.38 -17.26
CA ASN A 135 -2.32 11.55 -15.92
C ASN A 135 -1.31 12.14 -14.92
N TYR A 136 -0.05 12.35 -15.29
CA TYR A 136 1.00 12.74 -14.35
C TYR A 136 0.68 14.06 -13.64
N ASN A 137 0.23 15.07 -14.39
CA ASN A 137 -0.11 16.40 -13.85
C ASN A 137 -1.55 16.50 -13.30
N ARG A 138 -2.32 15.40 -13.24
CA ARG A 138 -3.67 15.39 -12.69
C ARG A 138 -3.66 15.11 -11.18
N ASN A 139 -4.62 15.67 -10.47
CA ASN A 139 -4.85 15.34 -9.06
C ASN A 139 -5.69 14.05 -9.01
N TRP A 140 -5.06 12.93 -8.68
CA TRP A 140 -5.72 11.64 -8.52
C TRP A 140 -5.11 10.85 -7.37
N SER A 141 -5.88 9.90 -6.86
CA SER A 141 -5.47 8.91 -5.86
C SER A 141 -6.22 7.61 -6.13
N PHE A 142 -5.91 6.56 -5.36
CA PHE A 142 -6.65 5.31 -5.44
C PHE A 142 -6.67 4.61 -4.09
N CYS A 143 -7.68 3.77 -3.90
CA CYS A 143 -7.67 2.72 -2.90
C CYS A 143 -7.84 1.35 -3.57
N GLU A 144 -7.51 0.29 -2.85
CA GLU A 144 -7.53 -1.07 -3.36
C GLU A 144 -8.70 -1.83 -2.74
N PHE A 145 -9.25 -2.79 -3.47
CA PHE A 145 -10.17 -3.74 -2.88
C PHE A 145 -10.10 -5.11 -3.55
N THR A 146 -10.64 -6.11 -2.87
CA THR A 146 -10.92 -7.43 -3.40
C THR A 146 -12.25 -7.88 -2.86
N PHE A 147 -13.09 -8.39 -3.75
CA PHE A 147 -14.39 -8.93 -3.47
C PHE A 147 -14.49 -10.32 -4.10
N ASN A 148 -14.41 -11.36 -3.29
CA ASN A 148 -14.44 -12.75 -3.71
C ASN A 148 -15.54 -13.50 -2.95
N ASN A 149 -15.53 -14.84 -2.96
CA ASN A 149 -16.57 -15.64 -2.30
C ASN A 149 -16.54 -15.63 -0.77
N ASP A 150 -15.45 -15.16 -0.17
CA ASP A 150 -15.20 -15.25 1.27
C ASP A 150 -15.20 -13.86 1.93
N VAL A 151 -14.77 -12.82 1.21
CA VAL A 151 -14.54 -11.50 1.77
C VAL A 151 -14.69 -10.37 0.75
N LEU A 152 -15.20 -9.23 1.20
CA LEU A 152 -14.82 -7.92 0.66
C LEU A 152 -13.76 -7.33 1.60
N PHE A 153 -12.57 -7.08 1.07
CA PHE A 153 -11.46 -6.42 1.74
C PHE A 153 -11.13 -5.15 0.96
N ALA A 154 -10.97 -4.02 1.65
CA ALA A 154 -10.55 -2.76 1.02
C ALA A 154 -9.57 -2.02 1.92
N ASN A 155 -8.57 -1.37 1.33
CA ASN A 155 -7.50 -0.68 2.05
C ASN A 155 -7.13 0.65 1.39
N ILE A 156 -6.77 1.61 2.22
CA ILE A 156 -6.03 2.80 1.80
C ILE A 156 -4.54 2.52 1.99
N SER A 157 -3.74 2.90 1.01
CA SER A 157 -2.29 2.71 1.05
C SER A 157 -1.57 3.98 0.68
N TYR A 158 -0.59 4.35 1.50
CA TYR A 158 0.42 5.38 1.24
C TYR A 158 1.77 4.74 0.97
N VAL A 159 1.81 3.42 0.70
CA VAL A 159 3.03 2.72 0.28
C VAL A 159 3.59 3.41 -0.95
N ASP A 160 2.72 3.82 -1.87
CA ASP A 160 3.19 4.41 -3.10
C ASP A 160 3.40 5.93 -2.97
N PHE A 161 2.34 6.64 -2.60
CA PHE A 161 2.35 8.09 -2.38
C PHE A 161 1.16 8.58 -1.54
N VAL A 162 1.26 9.78 -1.01
CA VAL A 162 0.14 10.58 -0.50
C VAL A 162 -0.30 11.56 -1.58
N ALA A 163 -1.61 11.62 -1.87
CA ALA A 163 -2.22 12.61 -2.74
C ALA A 163 -3.60 13.03 -2.19
N ILE A 164 -4.70 12.80 -2.93
CA ILE A 164 -6.06 13.04 -2.43
C ILE A 164 -6.29 12.17 -1.19
N PRO A 165 -6.64 12.76 -0.03
CA PRO A 165 -6.95 11.99 1.16
C PRO A 165 -8.27 11.23 0.97
N LEU A 166 -8.24 9.92 1.21
CA LEU A 166 -9.40 9.03 1.09
C LEU A 166 -9.76 8.47 2.46
N GLY A 167 -11.04 8.13 2.64
CA GLY A 167 -11.57 7.37 3.78
C GLY A 167 -12.39 6.18 3.31
N LEU A 168 -12.49 5.14 4.14
CA LEU A 168 -13.32 3.95 3.89
C LEU A 168 -14.35 3.79 5.01
N HIS A 169 -15.56 3.41 4.63
CA HIS A 169 -16.58 2.93 5.56
C HIS A 169 -17.29 1.73 4.94
N LEU A 170 -17.26 0.58 5.62
CA LEU A 170 -17.91 -0.64 5.17
C LEU A 170 -19.11 -0.94 6.07
N THR A 171 -20.31 -0.87 5.48
CA THR A 171 -21.52 -1.36 6.13
C THR A 171 -21.71 -2.84 5.84
N THR A 172 -22.26 -3.54 6.82
CA THR A 172 -22.49 -4.99 6.74
C THR A 172 -23.92 -5.35 7.09
N THR A 173 -24.36 -6.54 6.71
CA THR A 173 -25.72 -6.99 7.03
C THR A 173 -25.88 -7.50 8.46
N GLY A 174 -24.78 -7.85 9.14
CA GLY A 174 -24.82 -8.34 10.51
C GLY A 174 -23.50 -8.37 11.29
N SER A 175 -22.33 -8.25 10.65
CA SER A 175 -21.03 -8.28 11.35
C SER A 175 -20.61 -6.95 12.01
N GLY A 176 -21.40 -5.89 11.81
CA GLY A 176 -21.10 -4.53 12.27
C GLY A 176 -20.27 -3.73 11.27
N ASP A 177 -20.36 -2.42 11.37
CA ASP A 177 -19.69 -1.51 10.43
C ASP A 177 -18.21 -1.31 10.79
N GLN A 178 -17.38 -1.10 9.78
CA GLN A 178 -15.97 -0.76 9.94
C GLN A 178 -15.68 0.58 9.27
N THR A 179 -14.84 1.39 9.90
CA THR A 179 -14.44 2.69 9.37
C THR A 179 -12.93 2.80 9.41
N VAL A 180 -12.33 3.32 8.34
CA VAL A 180 -10.96 3.83 8.29
C VAL A 180 -11.06 5.27 7.81
N PRO A 181 -10.85 6.27 8.67
CA PRO A 181 -10.98 7.68 8.30
C PRO A 181 -9.93 8.11 7.26
N GLY A 182 -8.76 7.46 7.27
CA GLY A 182 -7.61 7.85 6.45
C GLY A 182 -7.07 9.23 6.82
N LEU A 183 -6.32 9.83 5.89
CA LEU A 183 -5.78 11.16 6.09
C LEU A 183 -6.90 12.22 6.12
N PRO A 184 -6.88 13.18 7.05
CA PRO A 184 -7.82 14.29 7.07
C PRO A 184 -7.77 15.12 5.78
N ALA A 185 -8.83 15.89 5.54
CA ALA A 185 -8.84 16.90 4.49
C ALA A 185 -7.60 17.82 4.55
N ARG A 186 -7.05 18.14 3.38
CA ARG A 186 -5.91 19.03 3.19
C ARG A 186 -4.59 18.54 3.79
N SER A 187 -4.43 17.23 3.93
CA SER A 187 -3.21 16.64 4.52
C SER A 187 -1.98 16.70 3.64
N LEU A 188 -2.11 16.80 2.31
CA LEU A 188 -0.96 16.77 1.39
C LEU A 188 0.01 17.93 1.66
N ASP A 189 -0.49 19.17 1.70
CA ASP A 189 0.37 20.35 1.86
C ASP A 189 1.16 20.33 3.20
N PRO A 190 0.54 20.04 4.37
CA PRO A 190 1.27 19.85 5.63
C PRO A 190 2.29 18.71 5.60
N ILE A 191 2.02 17.61 4.88
CA ILE A 191 2.97 16.49 4.73
C ILE A 191 4.17 16.94 3.89
N CYS A 192 3.94 17.59 2.75
CA CYS A 192 4.99 18.16 1.92
C CYS A 192 5.82 19.21 2.67
N ALA A 193 5.17 20.07 3.47
CA ALA A 193 5.88 21.03 4.32
C ALA A 193 6.77 20.33 5.36
N ALA A 194 6.28 19.27 6.00
CA ALA A 194 7.05 18.49 6.96
C ALA A 194 8.23 17.74 6.30
N LEU A 195 8.06 17.22 5.08
CA LEU A 195 9.15 16.59 4.31
C LEU A 195 10.24 17.59 3.95
N ASN A 196 9.87 18.80 3.54
CA ASN A 196 10.84 19.88 3.32
C ASN A 196 11.55 20.29 4.62
N ALA A 197 10.80 20.42 5.72
CA ALA A 197 11.36 20.79 7.03
C ALA A 197 12.28 19.71 7.63
N GLN A 198 12.07 18.43 7.27
CA GLN A 198 12.95 17.34 7.65
C GLN A 198 14.38 17.52 7.09
N GLY A 199 14.53 18.24 5.97
CA GLY A 199 15.81 18.50 5.34
C GLY A 199 16.39 17.28 4.61
N GLY A 200 17.68 17.32 4.31
CA GLY A 200 18.36 16.25 3.56
C GLY A 200 17.73 16.00 2.19
N LYS A 201 17.35 14.75 1.92
CA LYS A 201 16.71 14.32 0.67
C LYS A 201 15.20 14.15 0.78
N TRP A 202 14.60 14.38 1.95
CA TRP A 202 13.18 14.14 2.17
C TRP A 202 12.26 15.02 1.32
N GLY A 203 12.68 16.24 0.99
CA GLY A 203 11.94 17.14 0.09
C GLY A 203 11.90 16.66 -1.38
N THR A 204 12.82 15.78 -1.82
CA THR A 204 12.85 15.27 -3.20
C THR A 204 11.78 14.20 -3.48
N LEU A 205 11.08 13.76 -2.42
CA LEU A 205 9.92 12.89 -2.50
C LEU A 205 8.67 13.62 -2.99
N ILE A 206 8.69 14.96 -3.02
CA ILE A 206 7.54 15.76 -3.43
C ILE A 206 7.56 15.92 -4.95
N GLU A 207 6.48 15.53 -5.61
CA GLU A 207 6.24 15.87 -7.00
C GLU A 207 5.33 17.09 -7.07
N THR A 208 5.75 18.09 -7.85
CA THR A 208 5.01 19.34 -8.03
C THR A 208 4.48 19.44 -9.46
N GLY A 209 3.28 20.01 -9.60
CA GLY A 209 2.69 20.27 -10.91
C GLY A 209 3.26 21.54 -11.53
N ASP A 210 2.84 21.82 -12.76
CA ASP A 210 3.26 22.99 -13.52
C ASP A 210 2.89 24.32 -12.82
N ASP A 211 1.88 24.29 -11.95
CA ASP A 211 1.46 25.44 -11.13
C ASP A 211 2.28 25.63 -9.84
N GLY A 212 3.31 24.79 -9.64
CA GLY A 212 4.20 24.81 -8.48
C GLY A 212 3.59 24.21 -7.20
N LYS A 213 2.36 23.69 -7.25
CA LYS A 213 1.74 23.04 -6.08
C LYS A 213 2.13 21.57 -6.00
N PRO A 214 2.20 20.98 -4.79
CA PRO A 214 2.39 19.55 -4.65
C PRO A 214 1.25 18.77 -5.32
N LEU A 215 1.59 17.83 -6.21
CA LEU A 215 0.67 16.83 -6.75
C LEU A 215 0.55 15.64 -5.82
N ARG A 216 1.70 15.20 -5.28
CA ARG A 216 1.82 14.04 -4.40
C ARG A 216 3.14 14.04 -3.64
N ALA A 217 3.18 13.32 -2.53
CA ALA A 217 4.41 12.99 -1.81
C ALA A 217 4.67 11.48 -1.94
N LEU A 218 5.74 11.11 -2.63
CA LEU A 218 6.12 9.72 -2.83
C LEU A 218 6.70 9.11 -1.56
N SER A 219 6.53 7.80 -1.38
CA SER A 219 7.32 7.08 -0.40
C SER A 219 8.80 7.03 -0.78
N ALA A 220 9.66 6.78 0.21
CA ALA A 220 11.10 6.84 0.04
C ALA A 220 11.65 5.80 -0.95
N HIS A 221 10.98 4.66 -1.14
CA HIS A 221 11.50 3.61 -2.04
C HIS A 221 11.54 4.04 -3.51
N TYR A 222 10.68 4.97 -3.94
CA TYR A 222 10.70 5.51 -5.30
C TYR A 222 11.83 6.50 -5.59
N ARG A 223 12.57 6.89 -4.55
CA ARG A 223 13.77 7.73 -4.64
C ARG A 223 14.92 7.10 -3.85
N ALA A 224 14.92 5.77 -3.67
CA ALA A 224 15.91 5.06 -2.86
C ALA A 224 17.36 5.32 -3.31
N ASP A 225 17.56 5.62 -4.60
CA ASP A 225 18.84 6.03 -5.19
C ASP A 225 19.41 7.30 -4.54
N GLN A 226 18.55 8.19 -4.03
CA GLN A 226 18.96 9.45 -3.42
C GLN A 226 19.36 9.31 -1.95
N PHE A 227 18.99 8.20 -1.32
CA PHE A 227 19.22 7.96 0.10
C PHE A 227 20.34 6.93 0.34
N GLY A 228 21.16 6.59 -0.67
CA GLY A 228 22.25 5.62 -0.51
C GLY A 228 23.11 5.86 0.74
N GLY A 229 23.17 4.85 1.62
CA GLY A 229 23.93 4.90 2.87
C GLY A 229 23.21 5.55 4.05
N TYR A 230 21.97 6.03 3.88
CA TYR A 230 21.27 6.82 4.89
C TYR A 230 21.01 6.07 6.21
N LEU A 231 20.75 4.75 6.19
CA LEU A 231 20.60 3.94 7.41
C LEU A 231 21.86 3.15 7.78
N ASP A 232 23.00 3.36 7.12
CA ASP A 232 24.18 2.49 7.32
C ASP A 232 24.62 2.45 8.78
N GLY A 233 24.65 3.61 9.47
CA GLY A 233 24.98 3.68 10.89
C GLY A 233 24.01 2.87 11.77
N TYR A 234 22.70 3.02 11.55
CA TYR A 234 21.68 2.26 12.27
C TYR A 234 21.79 0.75 12.00
N LEU A 235 21.99 0.36 10.73
CA LEU A 235 22.12 -1.03 10.31
C LEU A 235 23.40 -1.67 10.88
N ASP A 236 24.50 -0.94 10.96
CA ASP A 236 25.73 -1.38 11.61
C ASP A 236 25.51 -1.66 13.10
N GLU A 237 24.81 -0.77 13.81
CA GLU A 237 24.48 -0.96 15.23
C GLU A 237 23.60 -2.20 15.45
N VAL A 238 22.59 -2.40 14.61
CA VAL A 238 21.71 -3.58 14.66
C VAL A 238 22.52 -4.86 14.44
N TRP A 239 23.31 -4.93 13.37
CA TRP A 239 24.09 -6.12 13.06
C TRP A 239 25.14 -6.41 14.12
N GLN A 240 25.78 -5.37 14.68
CA GLN A 240 26.75 -5.51 15.76
C GLN A 240 26.11 -5.99 17.07
N LYS A 241 24.92 -5.51 17.45
CA LYS A 241 24.21 -5.97 18.65
C LYS A 241 23.95 -7.47 18.60
N TYR A 242 23.50 -7.96 17.45
CA TYR A 242 23.11 -9.37 17.30
C TYR A 242 24.29 -10.32 17.08
N THR A 243 25.54 -9.86 17.13
CA THR A 243 26.70 -10.79 17.23
C THR A 243 26.78 -11.49 18.58
N SER A 244 26.17 -10.91 19.63
CA SER A 244 26.22 -11.43 21.00
C SER A 244 24.85 -11.51 21.68
N GLU A 245 23.82 -10.89 21.11
CA GLU A 245 22.44 -10.94 21.60
C GLU A 245 21.58 -11.79 20.65
N THR A 246 20.62 -12.53 21.20
CA THR A 246 19.66 -13.30 20.39
C THR A 246 18.52 -12.41 19.94
N LEU A 247 18.28 -12.32 18.63
CA LEU A 247 17.04 -11.83 18.06
C LEU A 247 16.01 -12.97 18.04
N THR A 248 14.78 -12.71 18.49
CA THR A 248 13.64 -13.62 18.32
C THR A 248 12.65 -12.97 17.36
N VAL A 249 12.27 -13.67 16.29
CA VAL A 249 11.21 -13.27 15.38
C VAL A 249 10.03 -14.22 15.55
N ASP A 250 8.97 -13.73 16.17
CA ASP A 250 7.65 -14.37 16.14
C ASP A 250 7.02 -14.13 14.77
N THR A 251 6.81 -15.21 14.03
CA THR A 251 6.21 -15.11 12.69
C THR A 251 4.75 -14.75 12.73
N GLN A 252 4.08 -14.92 13.88
CA GLN A 252 2.62 -14.79 14.03
C GLN A 252 1.81 -15.66 13.05
N VAL A 253 2.46 -16.59 12.34
CA VAL A 253 1.82 -17.55 11.43
C VAL A 253 1.45 -18.78 12.26
N PRO A 254 0.15 -19.15 12.33
CA PRO A 254 -0.27 -20.35 13.04
C PRO A 254 0.51 -21.60 12.59
N GLY A 255 1.09 -22.32 13.55
CA GLY A 255 1.85 -23.55 13.29
C GLY A 255 3.32 -23.36 12.93
N LEU A 256 3.77 -22.14 12.61
CA LEU A 256 5.17 -21.86 12.26
C LEU A 256 5.99 -21.39 13.47
N GLY A 257 5.38 -20.57 14.34
CA GLY A 257 5.96 -20.15 15.61
C GLY A 257 7.07 -19.11 15.49
N ALA A 258 7.97 -19.06 16.47
CA ALA A 258 9.07 -18.10 16.53
C ALA A 258 10.41 -18.73 16.18
N PHE A 259 11.27 -17.95 15.51
CA PHE A 259 12.65 -18.32 15.20
C PHE A 259 13.62 -17.41 15.93
N THR A 260 14.77 -17.96 16.30
CA THR A 260 15.84 -17.19 16.96
C THR A 260 17.04 -17.09 16.03
N GLY A 261 17.69 -15.93 16.02
CA GLY A 261 18.84 -15.68 15.16
C GLY A 261 19.92 -14.83 15.84
N GLN A 262 21.14 -15.01 15.35
CA GLN A 262 22.32 -14.23 15.73
C GLN A 262 23.18 -13.98 14.48
N VAL A 263 23.94 -12.90 14.51
CA VAL A 263 24.90 -12.56 13.45
C VAL A 263 26.18 -13.36 13.66
N GLY A 264 26.52 -14.18 12.67
CA GLY A 264 27.74 -14.99 12.68
C GLY A 264 29.00 -14.17 12.39
N ALA A 265 30.17 -14.82 12.51
CA ALA A 265 31.46 -14.21 12.18
C ALA A 265 31.59 -13.82 10.68
N ASP A 266 30.72 -14.35 9.82
CA ASP A 266 30.58 -13.99 8.41
C ASP A 266 29.70 -12.74 8.18
N GLY A 267 29.20 -12.11 9.24
CA GLY A 267 28.34 -10.93 9.16
C GLY A 267 26.90 -11.22 8.74
N VAL A 268 26.50 -12.49 8.71
CA VAL A 268 25.16 -12.92 8.29
C VAL A 268 24.30 -13.23 9.52
N LEU A 269 23.09 -12.67 9.57
CA LEU A 269 22.08 -13.03 10.55
C LEU A 269 21.53 -14.43 10.21
N ALA A 270 21.90 -15.43 11.01
CA ALA A 270 21.48 -16.82 10.82
C ALA A 270 20.44 -17.21 11.87
N PHE A 271 19.31 -17.73 11.40
CA PHE A 271 18.25 -18.25 12.26
C PHE A 271 18.40 -19.75 12.51
N ASN A 272 17.87 -20.22 13.62
CA ASN A 272 17.91 -21.61 14.07
C ASN A 272 17.17 -22.61 13.16
N ASN A 273 16.36 -22.11 12.23
CA ASN A 273 15.70 -22.89 11.17
C ASN A 273 16.52 -22.97 9.87
N GLY A 274 17.71 -22.38 9.83
CA GLY A 274 18.60 -22.36 8.66
C GLY A 274 18.42 -21.14 7.75
N GLU A 275 17.44 -20.27 7.99
CA GLU A 275 17.28 -19.04 7.22
C GLU A 275 18.40 -18.04 7.50
N ARG A 276 18.82 -17.32 6.46
CA ARG A 276 20.01 -16.45 6.50
C ARG A 276 19.74 -15.12 5.83
N PHE A 277 20.12 -14.03 6.49
CA PHE A 277 19.91 -12.67 6.02
C PHE A 277 21.24 -11.90 6.07
N ALA A 278 21.71 -11.49 4.89
CA ALA A 278 22.81 -10.52 4.81
C ALA A 278 22.35 -9.18 5.40
N LYS A 279 23.30 -8.33 5.80
CA LYS A 279 23.00 -6.94 6.15
C LYS A 279 22.32 -6.24 4.97
N PRO A 280 21.10 -5.69 5.11
CA PRO A 280 20.45 -4.97 4.05
C PRO A 280 21.20 -3.69 3.76
N ALA A 281 21.04 -3.18 2.54
CA ALA A 281 21.31 -1.79 2.24
C ALA A 281 20.05 -0.97 2.45
N THR A 282 20.20 0.34 2.45
CA THR A 282 19.06 1.24 2.65
C THR A 282 17.91 1.04 1.65
N PRO A 283 18.16 0.85 0.33
CA PRO A 283 17.13 0.48 -0.65
C PRO A 283 16.32 -0.77 -0.31
N ASP A 284 16.95 -1.76 0.33
CA ASP A 284 16.27 -2.98 0.75
C ASP A 284 15.27 -2.68 1.86
N VAL A 285 15.62 -1.80 2.80
CA VAL A 285 14.73 -1.41 3.90
C VAL A 285 13.50 -0.67 3.38
N TRP A 286 13.64 0.37 2.54
CA TRP A 286 12.46 1.12 2.08
C TRP A 286 11.54 0.29 1.19
N SER A 287 12.12 -0.53 0.31
CA SER A 287 11.33 -1.31 -0.66
C SER A 287 10.71 -2.56 -0.04
N CYS A 288 11.32 -3.10 1.02
CA CYS A 288 10.97 -4.40 1.61
C CYS A 288 11.05 -5.60 0.63
N ASP A 289 11.62 -5.43 -0.57
CA ASP A 289 11.55 -6.43 -1.66
C ASP A 289 12.87 -6.58 -2.44
N SER A 290 13.96 -5.96 -1.98
CA SER A 290 15.29 -6.14 -2.56
C SER A 290 16.29 -6.73 -1.57
N GLY A 291 17.46 -7.13 -2.09
CA GLY A 291 18.55 -7.67 -1.29
C GLY A 291 18.13 -8.87 -0.43
N PRO A 292 18.31 -8.82 0.91
CA PRO A 292 17.94 -9.91 1.80
C PRO A 292 16.42 -10.07 1.99
N PHE A 293 15.60 -9.12 1.53
CA PHE A 293 14.14 -9.15 1.64
C PHE A 293 13.42 -9.55 0.34
N ALA A 294 14.15 -9.73 -0.76
CA ALA A 294 13.56 -10.26 -1.98
C ALA A 294 13.03 -11.69 -1.76
N ILE A 295 11.74 -11.89 -2.05
CA ILE A 295 11.09 -13.20 -2.03
C ILE A 295 11.24 -13.85 -3.40
N LYS A 296 11.79 -15.06 -3.41
CA LYS A 296 12.03 -15.83 -4.63
C LYS A 296 11.13 -17.07 -4.68
N GLN A 297 10.88 -17.55 -5.91
CA GLN A 297 10.22 -18.82 -6.10
C GLN A 297 11.03 -19.93 -5.41
N GLY A 298 10.35 -20.69 -4.55
CA GLY A 298 10.98 -21.76 -3.75
C GLY A 298 11.48 -21.33 -2.38
N ASP A 299 11.40 -20.03 -2.02
CA ASP A 299 11.68 -19.59 -0.66
C ASP A 299 10.74 -20.27 0.35
N SER A 300 11.28 -20.60 1.52
CA SER A 300 10.54 -21.28 2.58
C SER A 300 9.44 -20.38 3.16
N ASP A 301 8.42 -20.99 3.77
CA ASP A 301 7.38 -20.22 4.45
C ASP A 301 7.93 -19.48 5.67
N ALA A 302 8.96 -20.04 6.31
CA ALA A 302 9.71 -19.34 7.37
C ALA A 302 10.36 -18.06 6.86
N ARG A 303 11.02 -18.10 5.70
CA ARG A 303 11.62 -16.92 5.08
C ARG A 303 10.59 -15.85 4.79
N LYS A 304 9.50 -16.23 4.12
CA LYS A 304 8.37 -15.33 3.80
C LYS A 304 7.73 -14.73 5.05
N ALA A 305 7.74 -15.45 6.17
CA ALA A 305 7.16 -14.98 7.41
C ALA A 305 8.12 -14.11 8.25
N ILE A 306 9.44 -14.34 8.18
CA ILE A 306 10.47 -13.54 8.86
C ILE A 306 10.66 -12.16 8.19
N ILE A 307 10.69 -12.11 6.86
CA ILE A 307 10.97 -10.89 6.08
C ILE A 307 10.11 -9.69 6.53
N PRO A 308 8.77 -9.80 6.62
CA PRO A 308 7.92 -8.69 7.04
C PRO A 308 8.32 -8.10 8.39
N ARG A 309 8.69 -8.95 9.36
CA ARG A 309 9.03 -8.53 10.73
C ARG A 309 10.34 -7.76 10.76
N LEU A 310 11.36 -8.25 10.06
CA LEU A 310 12.63 -7.55 9.94
C LEU A 310 12.46 -6.22 9.21
N ALA A 311 11.76 -6.22 8.08
CA ALA A 311 11.54 -5.03 7.28
C ALA A 311 10.73 -3.95 8.03
N ALA A 312 9.68 -4.34 8.77
CA ALA A 312 8.91 -3.40 9.57
C ALA A 312 9.72 -2.81 10.73
N ALA A 313 10.45 -3.65 11.47
CA ALA A 313 11.29 -3.19 12.58
C ALA A 313 12.42 -2.26 12.10
N LEU A 314 12.98 -2.48 10.91
CA LEU A 314 13.99 -1.62 10.32
C LEU A 314 13.41 -0.28 9.82
N ASN A 315 12.25 -0.29 9.17
CA ASN A 315 11.57 0.95 8.75
C ASN A 315 11.20 1.83 9.95
N ARG A 316 10.75 1.21 11.05
CA ARG A 316 10.39 1.89 12.30
C ARG A 316 11.60 2.15 13.20
N THR A 317 12.77 1.68 12.82
CA THR A 317 14.03 1.77 13.56
C THR A 317 13.97 1.19 14.99
N THR A 318 13.18 0.14 15.20
CA THR A 318 13.00 -0.51 16.50
C THR A 318 13.84 -1.78 16.68
N LEU A 319 14.35 -2.36 15.60
CA LEU A 319 15.08 -3.63 15.63
C LEU A 319 16.28 -3.58 16.62
N ARG A 320 17.01 -2.47 16.69
CA ARG A 320 18.09 -2.28 17.68
C ARG A 320 17.62 -2.35 19.13
N ASP A 321 16.45 -1.81 19.43
CA ASP A 321 15.99 -1.58 20.80
C ASP A 321 15.12 -2.72 21.32
N ASN A 322 14.46 -3.46 20.42
CA ASN A 322 13.60 -4.57 20.75
C ASN A 322 14.10 -5.89 20.11
N PRO A 323 14.69 -6.81 20.90
CA PRO A 323 15.16 -8.10 20.41
C PRO A 323 14.05 -9.14 20.20
N LYS A 324 12.77 -8.78 20.35
CA LYS A 324 11.63 -9.69 20.16
C LYS A 324 10.67 -9.08 19.15
N GLN A 325 10.75 -9.51 17.90
CA GLN A 325 10.00 -8.91 16.80
C GLN A 325 8.79 -9.75 16.38
N PRO A 326 7.59 -9.18 16.22
CA PRO A 326 7.19 -7.83 16.63
C PRO A 326 6.76 -7.77 18.10
N THR A 327 6.88 -8.87 18.86
CA THR A 327 6.37 -8.99 20.24
C THR A 327 6.97 -7.96 21.20
N GLY A 328 6.13 -7.08 21.74
CA GLY A 328 6.57 -6.03 22.68
C GLY A 328 7.05 -4.75 21.99
N GLU A 329 6.83 -4.63 20.68
CA GLU A 329 6.85 -3.33 20.01
C GLU A 329 5.87 -2.36 20.67
N ASP A 330 6.26 -1.08 20.72
CA ASP A 330 5.45 0.01 21.25
C ASP A 330 5.37 1.10 20.18
N PRO A 331 4.17 1.40 19.64
CA PRO A 331 4.01 2.47 18.65
C PRO A 331 4.59 3.82 19.07
N ALA A 332 4.64 4.11 20.38
CA ALA A 332 5.26 5.35 20.88
C ALA A 332 6.79 5.39 20.67
N ARG A 333 7.43 4.23 20.48
CA ARG A 333 8.86 4.08 20.21
C ARG A 333 9.21 4.01 18.72
N PHE A 334 8.21 3.98 17.84
CA PHE A 334 8.48 3.97 16.40
C PHE A 334 9.12 5.29 15.97
N TYR A 335 10.07 5.21 15.04
CA TYR A 335 10.70 6.35 14.38
C TYR A 335 11.40 7.34 15.33
N GLN A 336 11.90 6.86 16.48
CA GLN A 336 12.62 7.68 17.46
C GLN A 336 14.12 7.81 17.14
N ASN A 337 14.66 6.96 16.26
CA ASN A 337 16.03 7.12 15.77
C ASN A 337 16.14 8.36 14.87
N PRO A 338 17.20 9.18 14.98
CA PRO A 338 17.42 10.32 14.10
C PRO A 338 17.44 9.96 12.61
N GLU A 339 18.02 8.82 12.26
CA GLU A 339 17.98 8.24 10.92
C GLU A 339 16.88 7.17 10.83
N THR A 340 15.67 7.59 10.44
CA THR A 340 14.52 6.67 10.29
C THR A 340 13.75 6.90 8.99
N ASN A 341 12.71 6.12 8.71
CA ASN A 341 11.78 6.38 7.62
C ASN A 341 10.89 7.60 7.96
N HIS A 342 11.39 8.82 7.72
CA HIS A 342 10.66 10.04 8.05
C HIS A 342 9.41 10.24 7.19
N TYR A 343 9.34 9.68 5.98
CA TYR A 343 8.09 9.65 5.20
C TYR A 343 7.00 8.95 6.02
N ALA A 344 7.25 7.71 6.45
CA ALA A 344 6.29 6.94 7.24
C ALA A 344 5.94 7.64 8.55
N ARG A 345 6.94 8.13 9.30
CA ARG A 345 6.72 8.90 10.54
C ARG A 345 5.82 10.12 10.32
N ILE A 346 6.04 10.88 9.25
CA ILE A 346 5.27 12.10 8.95
C ILE A 346 3.84 11.74 8.56
N VAL A 347 3.64 10.74 7.69
CA VAL A 347 2.30 10.27 7.29
C VAL A 347 1.51 9.80 8.51
N HIS A 348 2.10 8.92 9.33
CA HIS A 348 1.47 8.44 10.57
C HIS A 348 1.12 9.57 11.53
N SER A 349 1.96 10.60 11.66
CA SER A 349 1.65 11.76 12.52
C SER A 349 0.41 12.55 12.10
N LYS A 350 -0.14 12.31 10.90
CA LYS A 350 -1.34 12.95 10.37
C LYS A 350 -2.56 12.02 10.33
N LEU A 351 -2.38 10.74 10.58
CA LEU A 351 -3.47 9.78 10.65
C LEU A 351 -4.14 9.85 12.02
N PRO A 352 -5.46 10.10 12.11
CA PRO A 352 -6.14 10.30 13.40
C PRO A 352 -6.16 9.04 14.28
N ASP A 353 -6.01 7.87 13.66
CA ASP A 353 -6.04 6.56 14.30
C ASP A 353 -4.75 5.75 14.04
N ASN A 354 -3.71 6.37 13.45
CA ASN A 354 -2.46 5.73 13.05
C ASN A 354 -2.63 4.50 12.13
N ARG A 355 -3.74 4.40 11.38
CA ARG A 355 -3.98 3.29 10.44
C ARG A 355 -3.80 3.70 8.98
N GLY A 356 -3.03 2.90 8.24
CA GLY A 356 -2.72 3.07 6.83
C GLY A 356 -1.27 2.72 6.55
N TYR A 357 -1.02 1.96 5.48
CA TYR A 357 0.34 1.55 5.13
C TYR A 357 1.17 2.72 4.62
N ALA A 358 2.28 3.06 5.29
CA ALA A 358 3.26 4.00 4.75
C ALA A 358 4.51 3.32 4.17
N PHE A 359 4.60 1.99 4.28
CA PHE A 359 5.57 1.10 3.64
C PHE A 359 4.97 -0.32 3.56
N PRO A 360 5.49 -1.26 2.73
CA PRO A 360 4.78 -2.51 2.41
C PRO A 360 4.36 -3.39 3.60
N TYR A 361 5.16 -3.46 4.67
CA TYR A 361 4.90 -4.33 5.82
C TYR A 361 4.48 -3.57 7.08
N ASP A 362 3.80 -2.44 6.92
CA ASP A 362 3.33 -1.60 8.04
C ASP A 362 2.16 -2.23 8.82
N ASP A 363 1.59 -3.34 8.33
CA ASP A 363 0.62 -4.18 9.03
C ASP A 363 1.23 -5.06 10.12
N VAL A 364 2.55 -5.28 10.08
CA VAL A 364 3.23 -6.02 11.16
C VAL A 364 3.03 -5.25 12.45
N SER A 365 2.38 -5.85 13.43
CA SER A 365 2.11 -5.19 14.71
C SER A 365 2.21 -6.16 15.89
N PRO A 366 2.49 -5.66 17.10
CA PRO A 366 2.43 -6.44 18.34
C PRO A 366 1.00 -6.70 18.82
N GLY A 367 -0.02 -6.10 18.18
CA GLY A 367 -1.37 -5.94 18.71
C GLY A 367 -2.41 -5.82 17.60
N PRO A 368 -3.36 -4.86 17.67
CA PRO A 368 -4.38 -4.72 16.63
C PRO A 368 -3.75 -4.27 15.31
N ASP A 369 -4.52 -4.46 14.24
CA ASP A 369 -4.13 -4.15 12.88
C ASP A 369 -3.99 -2.62 12.62
N PHE A 370 -2.94 -2.24 11.88
CA PHE A 370 -2.65 -0.87 11.43
C PHE A 370 -2.76 -0.68 9.90
N SER A 371 -3.20 -1.69 9.15
CA SER A 371 -3.24 -1.70 7.69
C SER A 371 -4.09 -0.60 7.06
N GLY A 372 -5.01 0.02 7.81
CA GLY A 372 -5.99 0.96 7.25
C GLY A 372 -6.98 0.26 6.33
N ALA A 373 -7.37 -0.97 6.69
CA ALA A 373 -8.33 -1.77 5.94
C ALA A 373 -9.70 -1.91 6.64
N VAL A 374 -10.69 -2.21 5.81
CA VAL A 374 -12.02 -2.68 6.22
C VAL A 374 -12.28 -4.03 5.55
N GLN A 375 -12.91 -4.96 6.26
CA GLN A 375 -13.24 -6.27 5.69
C GLN A 375 -14.46 -6.94 6.28
N ALA A 376 -15.24 -7.62 5.45
CA ALA A 376 -16.39 -8.40 5.91
C ALA A 376 -16.73 -9.55 4.95
N GLY A 377 -17.26 -10.65 5.49
CA GLY A 377 -17.85 -11.76 4.72
C GLY A 377 -19.31 -11.50 4.33
N ASP A 378 -19.95 -10.50 4.91
CA ASP A 378 -21.35 -10.09 4.68
C ASP A 378 -21.49 -8.60 4.30
N PRO A 379 -20.69 -8.10 3.33
CA PRO A 379 -20.67 -6.69 2.95
C PRO A 379 -21.99 -6.24 2.32
N ASP A 380 -22.47 -5.04 2.66
CA ASP A 380 -23.55 -4.35 1.91
C ASP A 380 -22.98 -3.22 1.06
N THR A 381 -22.35 -2.21 1.69
CA THR A 381 -21.87 -1.01 1.00
C THR A 381 -20.47 -0.62 1.47
N LEU A 382 -19.52 -0.54 0.53
CA LEU A 382 -18.23 0.11 0.72
C LEU A 382 -18.34 1.59 0.29
N THR A 383 -18.29 2.51 1.24
CA THR A 383 -18.29 3.95 0.98
C THR A 383 -16.86 4.49 0.95
N ILE A 384 -16.53 5.22 -0.11
CA ILE A 384 -15.26 5.94 -0.28
C ILE A 384 -15.50 7.42 -0.03
N THR A 385 -14.94 7.96 1.05
CA THR A 385 -14.90 9.40 1.28
C THR A 385 -13.75 10.01 0.49
N VAL A 386 -14.04 11.03 -0.32
CA VAL A 386 -13.05 11.80 -1.06
C VAL A 386 -12.89 13.16 -0.36
N ASN A 387 -11.85 13.32 0.43
CA ASN A 387 -11.65 14.55 1.19
C ASN A 387 -11.05 15.67 0.31
N ALA A 388 -11.23 16.91 0.74
CA ALA A 388 -10.60 18.05 0.09
C ALA A 388 -9.08 17.88 0.02
N LEU A 389 -8.52 18.03 -1.18
CA LEU A 389 -7.06 17.98 -1.38
C LEU A 389 -6.38 19.22 -0.80
N ARG A 390 -7.03 20.39 -0.89
CA ARG A 390 -6.50 21.70 -0.50
C ARG A 390 -7.53 22.60 0.17
#